data_AF-A0A6A4HE11-F1
#
_entry.id   AF-A0A6A4HE11-F1
#
_cell.length_a   1.000
_cell.length_b   1.000
_cell.length_c   1.000
_cell.angle_alpha   90.00
_cell.angle_beta   90.00
_cell.angle_gamma   90.00
#
_symmetry.space_group_name_H-M   'P 1'
#
loop_
_entity.id
_entity.type
_entity.pdbx_description
1 polymer ?
#
loop_
_entity_poly.entity_id
_entity_poly.type
_entity_poly.pdbx_seq_one_letter_code
_entity_poly.pdbx_strand_id
1 'polypeptide(L)'
;MKFFPVLLLVACALLASASTPTKTVKRTDSSQFVSTSGSKFMVNGSEFAWIGTNAYWLQALNTEQDIINTLSNISALGITVVRTWAFNDVTAIPEDNGTWFQLIANGTTTINNGTNGLQKLDMIVKHAEAFGIYIIMTLTNNWNPLPTDNLTSSIASLQSSIESRATVETFNSTRPRNFLSNDYGGMDVYVRQFGLKTHDEFYTNQTLIDAFTNYTTQIVTRYVNSPSVLAWELANDPRCNSSVTASPGCVPQNITEWHSIVAKNISAIDKNHLVSSGAQGFMCTDCPKLFPLKPTAPAQPSARAAVDRRTVAKPITKARIIQERNEQWKKNRALLPKSEEAGVRVRGRWVSTPTRRQSDSTSQDVGSAFDGSQGVDSQDILGIPEIGFGSFQLFPDQNSYGLDDPSLPAFNNTLQNGLNWITTQGQLATLANKPVSLVGFGLVTQANAPSFVPFNSTIAPFANVSTTATKSSTSSNTTASTANSTTQSFGVTDSQQATAYSSWLNAGISSGVSGLVQYQWSQGNLTAAANTTISTSTNDDTTGESSNQNTTGESPNDGYSIQGVGEDTVQSILQGAVQSVG
;
A
#
# COMPACT_ATOMS: atom_id res chain seq x y z
N MET A 1 13.94 -11.31 92.32
CA MET A 1 12.48 -11.25 92.54
C MET A 1 11.90 -10.12 91.69
N LYS A 2 10.71 -10.35 91.14
CA LYS A 2 9.96 -9.54 90.17
C LYS A 2 9.74 -8.09 90.64
N PHE A 3 9.73 -7.12 89.72
CA PHE A 3 8.52 -6.40 89.23
C PHE A 3 8.90 -5.24 88.27
N PHE A 4 8.21 -5.21 87.12
CA PHE A 4 8.00 -4.10 86.15
C PHE A 4 7.04 -3.04 86.77
N PRO A 5 6.72 -1.84 86.19
CA PRO A 5 7.09 -1.24 84.89
C PRO A 5 7.19 0.33 84.79
N VAL A 6 7.43 0.81 83.55
CA VAL A 6 6.88 2.03 82.87
C VAL A 6 7.37 3.44 83.26
N LEU A 7 8.08 4.12 82.32
CA LEU A 7 7.61 5.23 81.45
C LEU A 7 8.82 6.08 81.02
N LEU A 8 9.09 6.24 79.72
CA LEU A 8 9.85 7.41 79.26
C LEU A 8 9.36 7.85 77.87
N LEU A 9 8.68 9.01 77.86
CA LEU A 9 8.54 9.86 76.70
C LEU A 9 9.92 10.44 76.34
N VAL A 10 10.32 10.35 75.08
CA VAL A 10 11.26 11.33 74.50
C VAL A 10 10.74 11.77 73.14
N ALA A 11 10.53 13.08 73.05
CA ALA A 11 10.05 13.78 71.87
C ALA A 11 11.19 14.11 70.88
N CYS A 12 10.75 14.26 69.63
CA CYS A 12 11.44 14.70 68.42
C CYS A 12 12.55 15.76 68.58
N ALA A 13 13.64 15.56 67.83
CA ALA A 13 14.29 16.64 67.09
C ALA A 13 14.56 16.15 65.65
N LEU A 14 13.88 16.80 64.70
CA LEU A 14 13.99 16.60 63.26
C LEU A 14 15.30 17.22 62.74
N LEU A 15 16.12 16.43 62.06
CA LEU A 15 17.09 16.91 61.08
C LEU A 15 16.69 16.36 59.71
N ALA A 16 16.12 17.22 58.89
CA ALA A 16 15.80 16.93 57.50
C ALA A 16 17.09 16.99 56.66
N SER A 17 17.60 15.83 56.27
CA SER A 17 18.59 15.73 55.20
C SER A 17 17.87 15.94 53.86
N ALA A 18 18.08 17.10 53.23
CA ALA A 18 17.60 17.37 51.90
C ALA A 18 18.30 16.44 50.89
N SER A 19 17.58 15.42 50.42
CA SER A 19 18.00 14.61 49.27
C SER A 19 17.89 15.46 48.01
N THR A 20 19.01 15.91 47.46
CA THR A 20 19.04 16.47 46.11
C THR A 20 18.55 15.42 45.13
N PRO A 21 17.53 15.70 44.29
CA PRO A 21 17.08 14.75 43.29
C PRO A 21 18.18 14.60 42.25
N THR A 22 18.78 13.42 42.19
CA THR A 22 19.66 13.03 41.09
C THR A 22 18.86 13.17 39.80
N LYS A 23 19.28 14.05 38.90
CA LYS A 23 18.74 14.10 37.53
C LYS A 23 18.89 12.71 36.94
N THR A 24 17.78 11.97 36.82
CA THR A 24 17.72 10.79 35.97
C THR A 24 17.90 11.31 34.55
N VAL A 25 19.14 11.26 34.05
CA VAL A 25 19.40 11.39 32.62
C VAL A 25 18.64 10.23 32.00
N LYS A 26 17.52 10.52 31.32
CA LYS A 26 16.87 9.57 30.44
C LYS A 26 17.98 9.13 29.47
N ARG A 27 18.55 7.94 29.64
CA ARG A 27 19.30 7.29 28.57
C ARG A 27 18.28 7.14 27.44
N THR A 28 18.38 7.99 26.44
CA THR A 28 17.85 7.69 25.13
C THR A 28 18.63 6.47 24.67
N ASP A 29 18.03 5.28 24.75
CA ASP A 29 18.59 4.10 24.10
C ASP A 29 18.72 4.42 22.62
N SER A 30 19.94 4.67 22.17
CA SER A 30 20.26 4.91 20.77
C SER A 30 20.28 3.56 20.05
N SER A 31 19.09 3.00 19.82
CA SER A 31 18.92 1.81 18.97
C SER A 31 18.98 2.21 17.50
N GLN A 32 19.71 1.43 16.70
CA GLN A 32 19.75 1.57 15.24
C GLN A 32 18.49 1.03 14.56
N PHE A 33 17.69 0.22 15.27
CA PHE A 33 16.40 -0.29 14.80
C PHE A 33 15.32 0.78 14.96
N VAL A 34 14.49 0.90 13.93
CA VAL A 34 13.31 1.78 13.96
C VAL A 34 12.30 1.23 14.97
N SER A 35 11.80 2.10 15.83
CA SER A 35 10.81 1.80 16.87
C SER A 35 9.67 2.82 16.81
N THR A 36 8.70 2.74 17.73
CA THR A 36 7.59 3.69 17.80
C THR A 36 7.47 4.34 19.17
N SER A 37 7.01 5.59 19.20
CA SER A 37 6.67 6.33 20.42
C SER A 37 5.38 7.10 20.17
N GLY A 38 4.27 6.52 20.64
CA GLY A 38 2.94 6.99 20.27
C GLY A 38 2.71 6.91 18.76
N SER A 39 2.24 7.98 18.14
CA SER A 39 1.95 8.03 16.70
C SER A 39 3.18 8.33 15.81
N LYS A 40 4.41 8.23 16.35
CA LYS A 40 5.65 8.59 15.65
C LYS A 40 6.62 7.42 15.60
N PHE A 41 7.38 7.32 14.51
CA PHE A 41 8.54 6.43 14.45
C PHE A 41 9.75 7.11 15.08
N MET A 42 10.64 6.29 15.64
CA MET A 42 11.84 6.74 16.35
C MET A 42 13.03 5.90 15.92
N VAL A 43 14.18 6.53 15.69
CA VAL A 43 15.45 5.83 15.47
C VAL A 43 16.61 6.64 16.04
N ASN A 44 17.60 5.99 16.63
CA ASN A 44 18.76 6.65 17.25
C ASN A 44 18.37 7.76 18.27
N GLY A 45 17.23 7.60 18.95
CA GLY A 45 16.73 8.57 19.94
C GLY A 45 15.99 9.79 19.37
N SER A 46 15.86 9.89 18.05
CA SER A 46 15.17 10.99 17.35
C SER A 46 13.93 10.49 16.62
N GLU A 47 12.99 11.40 16.37
CA GLU A 47 11.85 11.13 15.50
C GLU A 47 12.32 10.83 14.08
N PHE A 48 11.69 9.84 13.44
CA PHE A 48 12.03 9.41 12.09
C PHE A 48 10.79 9.51 11.20
N ALA A 49 10.63 10.65 10.54
CA ALA A 49 9.67 10.78 9.45
C ALA A 49 10.42 10.62 8.12
N TRP A 50 9.78 10.00 7.12
CA TRP A 50 10.45 9.73 5.84
C TRP A 50 9.57 9.92 4.62
N ILE A 51 10.24 10.23 3.51
CA ILE A 51 9.75 10.01 2.16
C ILE A 51 10.46 8.79 1.60
N GLY A 52 9.69 7.90 0.97
CA GLY A 52 10.13 6.63 0.41
C GLY A 52 9.69 6.44 -1.03
N THR A 53 10.13 5.34 -1.63
CA THR A 53 9.64 4.85 -2.92
C THR A 53 9.46 3.33 -2.92
N ASN A 54 8.58 2.81 -3.78
CA ASN A 54 8.47 1.38 -4.08
C ASN A 54 9.44 1.00 -5.19
N ALA A 55 10.22 -0.04 -4.97
CA ALA A 55 11.03 -0.69 -5.99
C ALA A 55 10.84 -2.21 -5.85
N TYR A 56 9.65 -2.68 -6.25
CA TYR A 56 9.23 -4.07 -6.04
C TYR A 56 10.02 -5.10 -6.85
N TRP A 57 10.73 -4.63 -7.87
CA TRP A 57 11.46 -5.40 -8.86
C TRP A 57 12.96 -5.54 -8.55
N LEU A 58 13.46 -4.96 -7.44
CA LEU A 58 14.89 -4.95 -7.11
C LEU A 58 15.54 -6.34 -7.13
N GLN A 59 14.87 -7.33 -6.56
CA GLN A 59 15.36 -8.72 -6.52
C GLN A 59 15.38 -9.41 -7.89
N ALA A 60 14.63 -8.88 -8.86
CA ALA A 60 14.57 -9.39 -10.21
C ALA A 60 15.63 -8.76 -11.15
N LEU A 61 16.41 -7.80 -10.67
CA LEU A 61 17.50 -7.21 -11.44
C LEU A 61 18.59 -8.23 -11.79
N ASN A 62 19.14 -8.09 -12.99
CA ASN A 62 20.07 -9.04 -13.56
C ASN A 62 21.45 -9.02 -12.89
N THR A 63 21.91 -7.85 -12.43
CA THR A 63 23.25 -7.70 -11.85
C THR A 63 23.22 -7.05 -10.45
N GLU A 64 24.24 -7.34 -9.63
CA GLU A 64 24.46 -6.62 -8.37
C GLU A 64 24.73 -5.13 -8.59
N GLN A 65 25.39 -4.77 -9.70
CA GLN A 65 25.68 -3.38 -10.04
C GLN A 65 24.40 -2.58 -10.29
N ASP A 66 23.38 -3.18 -10.91
CA ASP A 66 22.08 -2.52 -11.08
C ASP A 66 21.40 -2.26 -9.73
N ILE A 67 21.46 -3.23 -8.80
CA ILE A 67 20.95 -3.05 -7.42
C ILE A 67 21.66 -1.88 -6.72
N ILE A 68 23.00 -1.84 -6.83
CA ILE A 68 23.83 -0.76 -6.28
C ILE A 68 23.43 0.59 -6.87
N ASN A 69 23.36 0.67 -8.20
CA ASN A 69 23.04 1.92 -8.91
C ASN A 69 21.64 2.41 -8.53
N THR A 70 20.65 1.51 -8.50
CA THR A 70 19.28 1.86 -8.11
C THR A 70 19.21 2.40 -6.69
N LEU A 71 19.78 1.70 -5.70
CA LEU A 71 19.77 2.16 -4.31
C LEU A 71 20.57 3.46 -4.12
N SER A 72 21.70 3.61 -4.80
CA SER A 72 22.48 4.85 -4.79
C SER A 72 21.71 6.03 -5.38
N ASN A 73 20.98 5.83 -6.49
CA ASN A 73 20.19 6.89 -7.12
C ASN A 73 19.01 7.32 -6.25
N ILE A 74 18.32 6.35 -5.62
CA ILE A 74 17.27 6.62 -4.63
C ILE A 74 17.84 7.44 -3.46
N SER A 75 18.96 7.00 -2.88
CA SER A 75 19.63 7.69 -1.77
C SER A 75 20.08 9.11 -2.16
N ALA A 76 20.53 9.32 -3.41
CA ALA A 76 20.96 10.63 -3.89
C ALA A 76 19.82 11.68 -3.94
N LEU A 77 18.55 11.26 -4.02
CA LEU A 77 17.39 12.15 -3.85
C LEU A 77 17.05 12.45 -2.39
N GLY A 78 17.78 11.86 -1.45
CA GLY A 78 17.54 11.94 0.00
C GLY A 78 16.43 11.01 0.49
N ILE A 79 15.97 10.07 -0.36
CA ILE A 79 15.01 9.04 0.05
C ILE A 79 15.72 8.04 0.98
N THR A 80 15.11 7.79 2.15
CA THR A 80 15.70 6.95 3.21
C THR A 80 14.96 5.63 3.42
N VAL A 81 13.82 5.41 2.75
CA VAL A 81 13.05 4.16 2.88
C VAL A 81 12.64 3.62 1.51
N VAL A 82 12.91 2.33 1.28
CA VAL A 82 12.46 1.59 0.09
C VAL A 82 11.51 0.48 0.50
N ARG A 83 10.34 0.41 -0.12
CA ARG A 83 9.45 -0.75 -0.02
C ARG A 83 9.74 -1.70 -1.17
N THR A 84 9.95 -2.99 -0.86
CA THR A 84 10.29 -4.01 -1.86
C THR A 84 9.69 -5.37 -1.50
N TRP A 85 9.66 -6.28 -2.48
CA TRP A 85 9.13 -7.63 -2.33
C TRP A 85 10.19 -8.57 -1.79
N ALA A 86 9.90 -9.14 -0.62
CA ALA A 86 10.64 -10.24 -0.04
C ALA A 86 9.93 -11.57 -0.31
N PHE A 87 9.21 -11.68 -1.42
CA PHE A 87 8.59 -12.89 -1.95
C PHE A 87 8.79 -12.98 -3.47
N ASN A 88 8.80 -14.20 -3.98
CA ASN A 88 8.89 -14.51 -5.40
C ASN A 88 8.52 -16.00 -5.56
N ASP A 89 7.22 -16.29 -5.49
CA ASP A 89 6.69 -17.65 -5.51
C ASP A 89 6.55 -18.16 -6.96
N VAL A 90 6.95 -19.41 -7.17
CA VAL A 90 6.84 -20.10 -8.47
C VAL A 90 6.15 -21.44 -8.32
N THR A 91 5.49 -21.90 -9.38
CA THR A 91 4.91 -23.25 -9.50
C THR A 91 5.85 -24.24 -10.18
N ALA A 92 6.86 -23.72 -10.89
CA ALA A 92 7.96 -24.46 -11.49
C ALA A 92 9.24 -23.61 -11.45
N ILE A 93 10.39 -24.27 -11.28
CA ILE A 93 11.69 -23.57 -11.24
C ILE A 93 11.97 -22.97 -12.64
N PRO A 94 12.28 -21.65 -12.75
CA PRO A 94 12.62 -21.03 -14.03
C PRO A 94 13.83 -21.68 -14.71
N GLU A 95 13.71 -22.03 -15.98
CA GLU A 95 14.79 -22.69 -16.77
C GLU A 95 15.94 -21.74 -17.12
N ASP A 96 15.66 -20.43 -17.15
CA ASP A 96 16.58 -19.35 -17.51
C ASP A 96 17.42 -18.80 -16.33
N ASN A 97 17.41 -19.51 -15.20
CA ASN A 97 18.03 -19.09 -13.94
C ASN A 97 17.44 -17.77 -13.39
N GLY A 98 16.22 -17.39 -13.77
CA GLY A 98 15.51 -16.24 -13.23
C GLY A 98 15.34 -16.29 -11.71
N THR A 99 15.18 -15.13 -11.07
CA THR A 99 15.02 -15.05 -9.60
C THR A 99 13.73 -15.72 -9.14
N TRP A 100 13.81 -16.59 -8.14
CA TRP A 100 12.67 -17.17 -7.42
C TRP A 100 13.06 -17.49 -5.98
N PHE A 101 12.15 -17.31 -5.03
CA PHE A 101 12.42 -17.49 -3.60
C PHE A 101 11.80 -18.76 -3.04
N GLN A 102 10.64 -19.15 -3.55
CA GLN A 102 9.93 -20.33 -3.09
C GLN A 102 9.21 -21.03 -4.23
N LEU A 103 9.37 -22.34 -4.30
CA LEU A 103 8.60 -23.23 -5.14
C LEU A 103 7.41 -23.72 -4.33
N ILE A 104 6.20 -23.51 -4.85
CA ILE A 104 4.96 -24.02 -4.29
C ILE A 104 4.36 -24.97 -5.33
N ALA A 105 4.39 -26.27 -5.06
CA ALA A 105 3.90 -27.27 -6.00
C ALA A 105 3.38 -28.50 -5.24
N ASN A 106 2.29 -29.07 -5.73
CA ASN A 106 1.71 -30.32 -5.21
C ASN A 106 1.48 -30.31 -3.69
N GLY A 107 0.96 -29.19 -3.15
CA GLY A 107 0.71 -29.03 -1.72
C GLY A 107 1.97 -28.96 -0.84
N THR A 108 3.13 -28.62 -1.42
CA THR A 108 4.41 -28.51 -0.70
C THR A 108 5.15 -27.23 -1.08
N THR A 109 6.06 -26.79 -0.21
CA THR A 109 6.87 -25.58 -0.38
C THR A 109 8.37 -25.90 -0.28
N THR A 110 9.20 -25.31 -1.14
CA THR A 110 10.68 -25.41 -1.09
C THR A 110 11.33 -24.05 -1.27
N ILE A 111 12.28 -23.69 -0.40
CA ILE A 111 12.98 -22.39 -0.42
C ILE A 111 14.26 -22.45 -1.28
N ASN A 112 14.47 -21.41 -2.09
CA ASN A 112 15.72 -21.19 -2.80
C ASN A 112 16.70 -20.32 -1.97
N ASN A 113 17.69 -20.95 -1.34
CA ASN A 113 18.76 -20.25 -0.63
C ASN A 113 19.95 -19.86 -1.53
N GLY A 114 19.84 -20.09 -2.85
CA GLY A 114 20.90 -19.88 -3.83
C GLY A 114 21.07 -18.44 -4.30
N THR A 115 21.94 -18.26 -5.29
CA THR A 115 22.35 -16.97 -5.87
C THR A 115 21.24 -16.27 -6.66
N ASN A 116 20.32 -17.02 -7.25
CA ASN A 116 19.07 -16.53 -7.85
C ASN A 116 17.86 -16.66 -6.88
N GLY A 117 18.14 -16.88 -5.59
CA GLY A 117 17.14 -16.97 -4.53
C GLY A 117 17.36 -15.90 -3.47
N LEU A 118 17.27 -16.28 -2.19
CA LEU A 118 17.37 -15.35 -1.06
C LEU A 118 18.68 -14.56 -0.99
N GLN A 119 19.75 -14.99 -1.69
CA GLN A 119 20.98 -14.17 -1.79
C GLN A 119 20.76 -12.86 -2.56
N LYS A 120 19.71 -12.75 -3.39
CA LYS A 120 19.28 -11.46 -3.96
C LYS A 120 18.85 -10.48 -2.88
N LEU A 121 18.11 -10.94 -1.89
CA LEU A 121 17.71 -10.11 -0.74
C LEU A 121 18.92 -9.75 0.14
N ASP A 122 19.89 -10.66 0.31
CA ASP A 122 21.13 -10.33 1.04
C ASP A 122 21.87 -9.15 0.40
N MET A 123 21.97 -9.14 -0.93
CA MET A 123 22.59 -8.04 -1.66
C MET A 123 21.82 -6.73 -1.47
N ILE A 124 20.49 -6.78 -1.52
CA ILE A 124 19.63 -5.61 -1.30
C ILE A 124 19.82 -5.05 0.12
N VAL A 125 19.78 -5.90 1.16
CA VAL A 125 19.97 -5.49 2.56
C VAL A 125 21.35 -4.88 2.78
N LYS A 126 22.41 -5.54 2.28
CA LYS A 126 23.79 -5.08 2.38
C LYS A 126 23.97 -3.70 1.76
N HIS A 127 23.45 -3.48 0.55
CA HIS A 127 23.63 -2.21 -0.15
C HIS A 127 22.70 -1.12 0.37
N ALA A 128 21.50 -1.46 0.83
CA ALA A 128 20.64 -0.50 1.52
C ALA A 128 21.31 0.03 2.78
N GLU A 129 21.93 -0.84 3.59
CA GLU A 129 22.73 -0.42 4.75
C GLU A 129 23.88 0.52 4.34
N ALA A 130 24.62 0.17 3.28
CA ALA A 130 25.72 0.99 2.78
C ALA A 130 25.29 2.40 2.31
N PHE A 131 24.05 2.53 1.82
CA PHE A 131 23.49 3.80 1.34
C PHE A 131 22.58 4.51 2.36
N GLY A 132 22.51 4.02 3.60
CA GLY A 132 21.67 4.60 4.65
C GLY A 132 20.16 4.47 4.38
N ILE A 133 19.77 3.46 3.60
CA ILE A 133 18.38 3.15 3.27
C ILE A 133 17.86 2.08 4.23
N TYR A 134 16.65 2.33 4.73
CA TYR A 134 15.83 1.34 5.41
C TYR A 134 14.88 0.64 4.42
N ILE A 135 14.55 -0.63 4.66
CA ILE A 135 13.72 -1.45 3.77
C ILE A 135 12.45 -1.91 4.50
N ILE A 136 11.30 -1.73 3.85
CA ILE A 136 10.06 -2.44 4.21
C ILE A 136 10.00 -3.71 3.37
N MET A 137 10.10 -4.87 4.01
CA MET A 137 10.07 -6.18 3.36
C MET A 137 8.66 -6.73 3.36
N THR A 138 8.03 -6.75 2.18
CA THR A 138 6.67 -7.31 2.03
C THR A 138 6.76 -8.80 1.75
N LEU A 139 5.99 -9.62 2.47
CA LEU A 139 6.21 -11.07 2.58
C LEU A 139 5.33 -11.93 1.68
N THR A 140 4.26 -11.38 1.11
CA THR A 140 3.44 -12.05 0.07
C THR A 140 2.61 -11.02 -0.69
N ASN A 141 1.85 -11.45 -1.69
CA ASN A 141 0.96 -10.62 -2.48
C ASN A 141 -0.47 -11.13 -2.43
N ASN A 142 -1.45 -10.24 -2.42
CA ASN A 142 -2.84 -10.60 -2.66
C ASN A 142 -3.04 -11.12 -4.09
N TRP A 143 -2.56 -10.34 -5.07
CA TRP A 143 -2.86 -10.51 -6.49
C TRP A 143 -1.94 -11.51 -7.20
N ASN A 144 -2.53 -12.43 -7.98
CA ASN A 144 -1.80 -13.24 -8.96
C ASN A 144 -2.74 -13.72 -10.09
N PRO A 145 -3.13 -12.81 -11.01
CA PRO A 145 -4.03 -13.12 -12.10
C PRO A 145 -3.32 -13.95 -13.15
N LEU A 146 -3.97 -15.03 -13.56
CA LEU A 146 -3.56 -15.84 -14.69
C LEU A 146 -4.39 -15.44 -15.92
N PRO A 147 -3.82 -15.52 -17.13
CA PRO A 147 -4.58 -15.27 -18.37
C PRO A 147 -5.86 -16.13 -18.48
N THR A 148 -5.87 -17.30 -17.82
CA THR A 148 -6.98 -18.26 -17.81
C THR A 148 -8.06 -17.97 -16.78
N ASP A 149 -7.85 -17.07 -15.81
CA ASP A 149 -8.84 -16.80 -14.74
C ASP A 149 -10.16 -16.21 -15.29
N ASN A 150 -10.14 -15.63 -16.50
CA ASN A 150 -11.32 -15.11 -17.18
C ASN A 150 -11.99 -16.12 -18.15
N LEU A 151 -11.50 -17.37 -18.24
CA LEU A 151 -12.06 -18.38 -19.13
C LEU A 151 -13.24 -19.10 -18.47
N THR A 152 -14.34 -19.24 -19.20
CA THR A 152 -15.54 -19.95 -18.74
C THR A 152 -15.22 -21.41 -18.39
N SER A 153 -15.86 -21.94 -17.34
CA SER A 153 -15.66 -23.27 -16.73
C SER A 153 -15.65 -24.50 -17.66
N SER A 154 -16.04 -24.37 -18.93
CA SER A 154 -15.98 -25.44 -19.94
C SER A 154 -14.57 -25.78 -20.45
N ILE A 155 -13.55 -24.99 -20.11
CA ILE A 155 -12.14 -25.24 -20.50
C ILE A 155 -11.26 -25.63 -19.30
N ALA A 156 -11.81 -25.64 -18.08
CA ALA A 156 -11.08 -25.92 -16.84
C ALA A 156 -10.44 -27.34 -16.81
N SER A 157 -11.02 -28.32 -17.52
CA SER A 157 -10.43 -29.66 -17.64
C SER A 157 -9.16 -29.69 -18.50
N LEU A 158 -8.86 -28.62 -19.23
CA LEU A 158 -7.62 -28.44 -20.00
C LEU A 158 -6.61 -27.54 -19.26
N GLN A 159 -6.95 -27.04 -18.07
CA GLN A 159 -6.17 -26.05 -17.34
C GLN A 159 -4.70 -26.50 -17.12
N SER A 160 -4.45 -27.75 -16.71
CA SER A 160 -3.08 -28.25 -16.51
C SER A 160 -2.27 -28.35 -17.82
N SER A 161 -2.93 -28.56 -18.95
CA SER A 161 -2.30 -28.64 -20.27
C SER A 161 -2.23 -27.30 -21.00
N ILE A 162 -3.01 -26.30 -20.55
CA ILE A 162 -2.92 -24.90 -20.97
C ILE A 162 -1.87 -24.17 -20.13
N GLU A 163 -1.77 -24.41 -18.82
CA GLU A 163 -0.71 -23.87 -17.95
C GLU A 163 0.68 -24.37 -18.41
N SER A 164 0.80 -25.63 -18.83
CA SER A 164 2.05 -26.16 -19.41
C SER A 164 2.32 -25.69 -20.85
N ARG A 165 1.30 -25.18 -21.56
CA ARG A 165 1.41 -24.65 -22.94
C ARG A 165 1.28 -23.13 -23.00
N ALA A 166 1.14 -22.44 -21.86
CA ALA A 166 1.10 -20.98 -21.76
C ALA A 166 2.48 -20.35 -22.03
N THR A 167 3.41 -21.15 -22.56
CA THR A 167 4.57 -20.70 -23.33
C THR A 167 4.24 -20.46 -24.82
N VAL A 168 2.97 -20.56 -25.26
CA VAL A 168 2.58 -20.48 -26.68
C VAL A 168 1.39 -19.52 -26.93
N GLU A 169 1.73 -18.28 -27.30
CA GLU A 169 1.11 -17.42 -28.32
C GLU A 169 -0.40 -17.06 -28.31
N THR A 170 -1.24 -17.47 -27.36
CA THR A 170 -2.71 -17.27 -27.52
C THR A 170 -3.43 -16.34 -26.54
N PHE A 171 -2.77 -15.75 -25.54
CA PHE A 171 -3.37 -14.68 -24.74
C PHE A 171 -2.27 -13.68 -24.37
N ASN A 172 -2.31 -12.52 -25.03
CA ASN A 172 -1.40 -11.38 -24.96
C ASN A 172 -0.60 -11.17 -23.64
N SER A 173 0.48 -11.91 -23.42
CA SER A 173 1.53 -11.54 -22.46
C SER A 173 2.89 -11.59 -23.14
N THR A 174 3.19 -10.59 -23.97
CA THR A 174 4.54 -10.28 -24.47
C THR A 174 5.51 -9.83 -23.37
N ARG A 175 5.04 -9.76 -22.12
CA ARG A 175 5.80 -9.26 -20.97
C ARG A 175 6.56 -10.40 -20.29
N PRO A 176 7.85 -10.20 -19.95
CA PRO A 176 8.62 -11.21 -19.25
C PRO A 176 8.10 -11.42 -17.82
N ARG A 177 8.49 -12.54 -17.22
CA ARG A 177 8.17 -12.84 -15.82
C ARG A 177 8.63 -11.71 -14.90
N ASN A 178 7.89 -11.48 -13.81
CA ASN A 178 8.18 -10.47 -12.78
C ASN A 178 8.09 -9.02 -13.32
N PHE A 179 7.60 -8.80 -14.54
CA PHE A 179 7.40 -7.46 -15.07
C PHE A 179 6.26 -6.74 -14.33
N LEU A 180 5.10 -7.38 -14.23
CA LEU A 180 3.98 -6.83 -13.48
C LEU A 180 4.14 -7.07 -11.97
N SER A 181 3.67 -6.12 -11.17
CA SER A 181 3.68 -6.21 -9.70
C SER A 181 2.87 -7.39 -9.14
N ASN A 182 1.97 -7.97 -9.94
CA ASN A 182 1.15 -9.14 -9.61
C ASN A 182 1.71 -10.48 -10.17
N ASP A 183 2.89 -10.46 -10.78
CA ASP A 183 3.54 -11.62 -11.40
C ASP A 183 4.71 -12.20 -10.57
N TYR A 184 4.67 -12.00 -9.25
CA TYR A 184 5.65 -12.52 -8.28
C TYR A 184 5.08 -13.68 -7.44
N GLY A 185 3.90 -14.17 -7.80
CA GLY A 185 3.13 -15.15 -7.03
C GLY A 185 2.35 -14.51 -5.89
N GLY A 186 2.34 -15.15 -4.71
CA GLY A 186 1.56 -14.71 -3.55
C GLY A 186 0.43 -15.66 -3.15
N MET A 187 -0.56 -15.15 -2.44
CA MET A 187 -1.62 -15.91 -1.78
C MET A 187 -2.34 -16.89 -2.70
N ASP A 188 -2.68 -16.43 -3.91
CA ASP A 188 -3.41 -17.26 -4.88
C ASP A 188 -2.57 -18.42 -5.43
N VAL A 189 -1.23 -18.33 -5.40
CA VAL A 189 -0.36 -19.47 -5.72
C VAL A 189 -0.51 -20.56 -4.66
N TYR A 190 -0.53 -20.21 -3.37
CA TYR A 190 -0.78 -21.18 -2.29
C TYR A 190 -2.15 -21.83 -2.46
N VAL A 191 -3.21 -21.04 -2.67
CA VAL A 191 -4.58 -21.56 -2.84
C VAL A 191 -4.64 -22.56 -3.98
N ARG A 192 -4.13 -22.21 -5.17
CA ARG A 192 -4.13 -23.09 -6.34
C ARG A 192 -3.30 -24.36 -6.11
N GLN A 193 -2.07 -24.22 -5.61
CA GLN A 193 -1.11 -25.33 -5.53
C GLN A 193 -1.37 -26.32 -4.39
N PHE A 194 -2.16 -25.93 -3.38
CA PHE A 194 -2.68 -26.82 -2.35
C PHE A 194 -4.07 -27.41 -2.70
N GLY A 195 -4.58 -27.14 -3.91
CA GLY A 195 -5.84 -27.71 -4.40
C GLY A 195 -7.11 -27.06 -3.84
N LEU A 196 -6.98 -25.91 -3.19
CA LEU A 196 -8.09 -25.12 -2.63
C LEU A 196 -8.79 -24.31 -3.74
N LYS A 197 -9.91 -23.64 -3.41
CA LYS A 197 -10.81 -23.07 -4.42
C LYS A 197 -11.10 -21.59 -4.23
N THR A 198 -10.98 -21.10 -3.01
CA THR A 198 -11.38 -19.74 -2.67
C THR A 198 -10.23 -18.99 -2.01
N HIS A 199 -10.06 -17.72 -2.39
CA HIS A 199 -8.93 -16.91 -1.96
C HIS A 199 -8.81 -16.81 -0.43
N ASP A 200 -9.94 -16.68 0.25
CA ASP A 200 -10.03 -16.55 1.71
C ASP A 200 -9.64 -17.81 2.48
N GLU A 201 -9.45 -18.94 1.80
CA GLU A 201 -8.80 -20.11 2.40
C GLU A 201 -7.33 -19.82 2.75
N PHE A 202 -6.67 -18.86 2.10
CA PHE A 202 -5.34 -18.43 2.54
C PHE A 202 -5.35 -17.85 3.97
N TYR A 203 -6.43 -17.15 4.34
CA TYR A 203 -6.59 -16.55 5.66
C TYR A 203 -7.11 -17.51 6.73
N THR A 204 -7.76 -18.61 6.33
CA THR A 204 -8.55 -19.46 7.24
C THR A 204 -8.13 -20.93 7.27
N ASN A 205 -7.47 -21.42 6.22
CA ASN A 205 -7.00 -22.79 6.15
C ASN A 205 -5.67 -22.94 6.91
N GLN A 206 -5.67 -23.72 7.99
CA GLN A 206 -4.49 -23.88 8.85
C GLN A 206 -3.25 -24.38 8.09
N THR A 207 -3.42 -25.26 7.08
CA THR A 207 -2.30 -25.74 6.27
C THR A 207 -1.62 -24.61 5.51
N LEU A 208 -2.38 -23.66 4.95
CA LEU A 208 -1.82 -22.51 4.25
C LEU A 208 -1.20 -21.50 5.21
N ILE A 209 -1.85 -21.25 6.35
CA ILE A 209 -1.31 -20.41 7.41
C ILE A 209 0.04 -20.98 7.88
N ASP A 210 0.13 -22.28 8.12
CA ASP A 210 1.38 -22.95 8.55
C ASP A 210 2.47 -22.89 7.47
N ALA A 211 2.11 -23.13 6.21
CA ALA A 211 3.04 -23.03 5.08
C ALA A 211 3.61 -21.61 4.94
N PHE A 212 2.75 -20.59 5.01
CA PHE A 212 3.19 -19.19 4.95
C PHE A 212 3.97 -18.77 6.20
N THR A 213 3.56 -19.23 7.37
CA THR A 213 4.27 -19.00 8.65
C THR A 213 5.68 -19.61 8.62
N ASN A 214 5.85 -20.77 7.98
CA ASN A 214 7.16 -21.35 7.72
C ASN A 214 8.00 -20.46 6.79
N TYR A 215 7.43 -19.99 5.67
CA TYR A 215 8.10 -19.05 4.77
C TYR A 215 8.60 -17.80 5.49
N THR A 216 7.70 -17.12 6.20
CA THR A 216 8.03 -15.90 6.96
C THR A 216 9.09 -16.17 8.04
N THR A 217 9.06 -17.34 8.70
CA THR A 217 10.10 -17.73 9.66
C THR A 217 11.49 -17.80 9.03
N GLN A 218 11.61 -18.31 7.80
CA GLN A 218 12.89 -18.38 7.09
C GLN A 218 13.43 -16.98 6.75
N ILE A 219 12.57 -16.10 6.23
CA ILE A 219 12.95 -14.73 5.87
C ILE A 219 13.32 -13.91 7.11
N VAL A 220 12.46 -13.92 8.14
CA VAL A 220 12.66 -13.13 9.37
C VAL A 220 13.94 -13.56 10.09
N THR A 221 14.16 -14.88 10.25
CA THR A 221 15.38 -15.39 10.89
C THR A 221 16.65 -14.95 10.17
N ARG A 222 16.60 -14.80 8.84
CA ARG A 222 17.75 -14.40 8.03
C ARG A 222 18.19 -12.96 8.26
N TYR A 223 17.26 -12.04 8.54
CA TYR A 223 17.55 -10.60 8.66
C TYR A 223 17.21 -9.97 10.03
N VAL A 224 16.89 -10.76 11.05
CA VAL A 224 16.54 -10.28 12.42
C VAL A 224 17.58 -9.33 13.05
N ASN A 225 18.84 -9.40 12.61
CA ASN A 225 19.94 -8.57 13.12
C ASN A 225 20.29 -7.40 12.18
N SER A 226 19.57 -7.19 11.08
CA SER A 226 19.88 -6.18 10.08
C SER A 226 19.09 -4.89 10.34
N PRO A 227 19.67 -3.84 10.94
CA PRO A 227 18.94 -2.61 11.28
C PRO A 227 18.45 -1.83 10.07
N SER A 228 18.96 -2.12 8.85
CA SER A 228 18.43 -1.59 7.60
C SER A 228 17.09 -2.19 7.21
N VAL A 229 16.62 -3.27 7.85
CA VAL A 229 15.20 -3.65 7.76
C VAL A 229 14.42 -2.73 8.70
N LEU A 230 13.42 -2.02 8.17
CA LEU A 230 12.52 -1.18 8.97
C LEU A 230 11.43 -2.03 9.58
N ALA A 231 10.79 -2.84 8.73
CA ALA A 231 9.62 -3.60 9.09
C ALA A 231 9.38 -4.81 8.20
N TRP A 232 8.73 -5.79 8.81
CA TRP A 232 8.06 -6.89 8.14
C TRP A 232 6.66 -6.45 7.76
N GLU A 233 6.38 -6.37 6.47
CA GLU A 233 5.03 -6.12 5.97
C GLU A 233 4.38 -7.43 5.57
N LEU A 234 3.27 -7.78 6.23
CA LEU A 234 2.71 -9.14 6.14
C LEU A 234 2.26 -9.51 4.73
N ALA A 235 1.66 -8.58 3.99
CA ALA A 235 1.22 -8.81 2.62
C ALA A 235 1.07 -7.49 1.86
N ASN A 236 1.27 -7.51 0.55
CA ASN A 236 0.83 -6.42 -0.31
C ASN A 236 -0.68 -6.53 -0.54
N ASP A 237 -1.43 -5.55 -0.03
CA ASP A 237 -2.86 -5.36 -0.29
C ASP A 237 -3.77 -6.57 0.01
N PRO A 238 -3.68 -7.22 1.20
CA PRO A 238 -4.57 -8.33 1.57
C PRO A 238 -6.03 -7.89 1.57
N ARG A 239 -6.89 -8.62 0.86
CA ARG A 239 -8.34 -8.37 0.72
C ARG A 239 -9.13 -9.67 0.63
N CYS A 240 -10.45 -9.58 0.72
CA CYS A 240 -11.30 -10.68 0.26
C CYS A 240 -11.27 -10.80 -1.28
N ASN A 241 -11.22 -9.68 -1.99
CA ASN A 241 -11.15 -9.69 -3.45
C ASN A 241 -9.73 -10.00 -3.93
N SER A 242 -9.59 -10.97 -4.83
CA SER A 242 -8.33 -11.34 -5.47
C SER A 242 -8.54 -11.88 -6.89
N SER A 243 -7.52 -12.49 -7.48
CA SER A 243 -7.57 -13.16 -8.78
C SER A 243 -8.32 -14.48 -8.68
N VAL A 244 -8.05 -15.26 -7.63
CA VAL A 244 -8.96 -16.32 -7.19
C VAL A 244 -10.14 -15.65 -6.49
N THR A 245 -11.36 -16.08 -6.83
CA THR A 245 -12.57 -15.54 -6.20
C THR A 245 -12.66 -16.01 -4.74
N ALA A 246 -13.00 -15.12 -3.82
CA ALA A 246 -13.29 -15.50 -2.44
C ALA A 246 -14.67 -16.16 -2.29
N SER A 247 -14.81 -16.93 -1.23
CA SER A 247 -16.08 -17.46 -0.78
C SER A 247 -17.01 -16.31 -0.33
N PRO A 248 -18.34 -16.51 -0.35
CA PRO A 248 -19.30 -15.57 0.25
C PRO A 248 -19.09 -15.34 1.76
N GLY A 249 -18.27 -16.18 2.41
CA GLY A 249 -17.99 -16.10 3.84
C GLY A 249 -16.80 -15.21 4.21
N CYS A 250 -16.07 -14.66 3.24
CA CYS A 250 -14.95 -13.79 3.53
C CYS A 250 -15.41 -12.45 4.11
N VAL A 251 -14.98 -12.16 5.34
CA VAL A 251 -15.31 -10.94 6.08
C VAL A 251 -14.06 -10.31 6.73
N PRO A 252 -14.10 -9.03 7.14
CA PRO A 252 -12.95 -8.35 7.75
C PRO A 252 -12.30 -9.07 8.94
N GLN A 253 -13.08 -9.86 9.68
CA GLN A 253 -12.58 -10.64 10.81
C GLN A 253 -11.61 -11.76 10.38
N ASN A 254 -11.83 -12.40 9.22
CA ASN A 254 -10.92 -13.45 8.73
C ASN A 254 -9.52 -12.88 8.49
N ILE A 255 -9.45 -11.74 7.81
CA ILE A 255 -8.18 -11.07 7.52
C ILE A 255 -7.55 -10.53 8.80
N THR A 256 -8.34 -9.96 9.72
CA THR A 256 -7.83 -9.43 10.99
C THR A 256 -7.26 -10.53 11.89
N GLU A 257 -7.92 -11.69 11.96
CA GLU A 257 -7.43 -12.86 12.72
C GLU A 257 -6.13 -13.41 12.09
N TRP A 258 -6.08 -13.53 10.76
CA TRP A 258 -4.86 -13.93 10.04
C TRP A 258 -3.68 -12.99 10.32
N HIS A 259 -3.90 -11.66 10.29
CA HIS A 259 -2.87 -10.68 10.66
C HIS A 259 -2.35 -10.91 12.07
N SER A 260 -3.24 -11.21 13.03
CA SER A 260 -2.84 -11.48 14.42
C SER A 260 -1.99 -12.74 14.54
N ILE A 261 -2.37 -13.82 13.85
CA ILE A 261 -1.63 -15.09 13.87
C ILE A 261 -0.21 -14.88 13.32
N VAL A 262 -0.08 -14.29 12.13
CA VAL A 262 1.22 -14.12 11.48
C VAL A 262 2.08 -13.10 12.23
N ALA A 263 1.54 -11.95 12.65
CA ALA A 263 2.28 -10.94 13.40
C ALA A 263 2.81 -11.50 14.74
N LYS A 264 2.03 -12.35 15.41
CA LYS A 264 2.44 -13.04 16.63
C LYS A 264 3.57 -14.03 16.39
N ASN A 265 3.56 -14.78 15.29
CA ASN A 265 4.68 -15.64 14.92
C ASN A 265 5.95 -14.84 14.66
N ILE A 266 5.89 -13.80 13.82
CA ILE A 266 7.04 -12.95 13.52
C ILE A 266 7.59 -12.34 14.80
N SER A 267 6.72 -11.76 15.64
CA SER A 267 7.12 -11.15 16.92
C SER A 267 7.71 -12.16 17.90
N ALA A 268 7.44 -13.47 17.77
CA ALA A 268 8.07 -14.49 18.61
C ALA A 268 9.54 -14.72 18.23
N ILE A 269 9.88 -14.55 16.96
CA ILE A 269 11.22 -14.74 16.39
C ILE A 269 12.04 -13.45 16.49
N ASP A 270 11.42 -12.32 16.16
CA ASP A 270 12.06 -11.02 16.03
C ASP A 270 11.49 -10.03 17.05
N LYS A 271 12.37 -9.49 17.90
CA LYS A 271 12.04 -8.49 18.93
C LYS A 271 12.52 -7.08 18.58
N ASN A 272 13.19 -6.92 17.43
CA ASN A 272 13.86 -5.70 17.01
C ASN A 272 13.01 -4.91 16.01
N HIS A 273 12.45 -5.58 15.00
CA HIS A 273 11.77 -4.94 13.89
C HIS A 273 10.27 -4.72 14.14
N LEU A 274 9.72 -3.71 13.46
CA LEU A 274 8.29 -3.47 13.45
C LEU A 274 7.58 -4.46 12.51
N VAL A 275 6.28 -4.70 12.77
CA VAL A 275 5.39 -5.44 11.87
C VAL A 275 4.30 -4.48 11.35
N SER A 276 4.01 -4.55 10.05
CA SER A 276 2.97 -3.79 9.36
C SER A 276 2.02 -4.73 8.63
N SER A 277 0.76 -4.31 8.46
CA SER A 277 -0.23 -5.09 7.73
C SER A 277 0.03 -5.17 6.22
N GLY A 278 0.44 -4.05 5.62
CA GLY A 278 0.45 -3.84 4.16
C GLY A 278 -0.93 -3.73 3.50
N ALA A 279 -2.00 -3.74 4.30
CA ALA A 279 -3.36 -3.40 3.89
C ALA A 279 -3.44 -1.99 3.27
N GLN A 280 -4.39 -1.80 2.34
CA GLN A 280 -4.65 -0.50 1.71
C GLN A 280 -5.30 0.56 2.61
N GLY A 281 -5.65 0.21 3.84
CA GLY A 281 -6.18 1.15 4.83
C GLY A 281 -7.72 1.16 4.92
N PHE A 282 -8.41 0.39 4.07
CA PHE A 282 -9.87 0.28 4.09
C PHE A 282 -10.38 -0.11 5.48
N MET A 283 -11.51 0.46 5.86
CA MET A 283 -12.09 0.28 7.18
C MET A 283 -13.47 -0.35 7.07
N CYS A 284 -13.93 -0.90 8.18
CA CYS A 284 -15.33 -1.20 8.36
C CYS A 284 -15.86 -0.51 9.60
N THR A 285 -16.57 0.60 9.40
CA THR A 285 -17.03 1.45 10.52
C THR A 285 -18.11 0.79 11.40
N ASP A 286 -18.88 -0.13 10.82
CA ASP A 286 -20.00 -0.82 11.50
C ASP A 286 -19.71 -2.32 11.77
N CYS A 287 -18.52 -2.82 11.44
CA CYS A 287 -18.17 -4.23 11.69
C CYS A 287 -17.81 -4.49 13.16
N PRO A 288 -18.10 -5.71 13.68
CA PRO A 288 -17.55 -6.18 14.95
C PRO A 288 -16.01 -6.15 14.93
N LYS A 289 -15.42 -5.56 15.97
CA LYS A 289 -13.96 -5.42 16.14
C LYS A 289 -13.42 -6.57 17.00
N LEU A 290 -12.42 -7.29 16.50
CA LEU A 290 -11.66 -8.29 17.27
C LEU A 290 -10.64 -7.63 18.20
N PHE A 291 -10.05 -6.52 17.77
CA PHE A 291 -9.03 -5.75 18.49
C PHE A 291 -9.44 -4.27 18.57
N PRO A 292 -10.53 -3.94 19.30
CA PRO A 292 -11.00 -2.57 19.39
C PRO A 292 -9.91 -1.64 19.96
N LEU A 293 -9.74 -0.48 19.32
CA LEU A 293 -8.82 0.55 19.82
C LEU A 293 -9.20 0.95 21.25
N LYS A 294 -8.20 0.94 22.14
CA LYS A 294 -8.40 1.39 23.53
C LYS A 294 -8.53 2.92 23.52
N PRO A 295 -9.56 3.50 24.17
CA PRO A 295 -9.64 4.94 24.34
C PRO A 295 -8.36 5.46 25.00
N THR A 296 -7.72 6.46 24.40
CA THR A 296 -6.57 7.13 25.03
C THR A 296 -7.05 7.78 26.33
N ALA A 297 -6.45 7.40 27.46
CA ALA A 297 -6.75 8.03 28.75
C ALA A 297 -6.53 9.55 28.63
N PRO A 298 -7.41 10.40 29.18
CA PRO A 298 -7.17 11.84 29.17
C PRO A 298 -5.83 12.11 29.86
N ALA A 299 -4.97 12.88 29.21
CA ALA A 299 -3.72 13.31 29.80
C ALA A 299 -4.02 13.94 31.17
N GLN A 300 -3.43 13.40 32.24
CA GLN A 300 -3.54 14.04 33.55
C GLN A 300 -3.03 15.49 33.42
N PRO A 301 -3.76 16.49 33.93
CA PRO A 301 -3.31 17.87 33.83
C PRO A 301 -2.02 18.02 34.63
N SER A 302 -0.89 18.10 33.93
CA SER A 302 0.35 18.53 34.56
C SER A 302 0.21 20.01 34.91
N ALA A 303 0.45 20.33 36.18
CA ALA A 303 0.37 21.69 36.69
C ALA A 303 1.57 22.53 36.23
N ARG A 304 1.63 22.86 34.93
CA ARG A 304 2.35 23.98 34.30
C ARG A 304 2.60 23.67 32.82
N ALA A 305 1.61 23.98 32.00
CA ALA A 305 1.80 24.61 30.71
C ALA A 305 0.41 25.06 30.24
N ALA A 306 0.29 26.30 29.76
CA ALA A 306 -0.82 26.68 28.91
C ALA A 306 -0.65 25.91 27.60
N VAL A 307 -1.11 24.66 27.59
CA VAL A 307 -1.05 23.80 26.41
C VAL A 307 -2.27 24.10 25.58
N ASP A 308 -1.98 24.53 24.35
CA ASP A 308 -2.89 24.58 23.23
C ASP A 308 -3.87 23.39 23.28
N ARG A 309 -5.17 23.65 23.21
CA ARG A 309 -6.20 22.59 23.26
C ARG A 309 -6.07 21.75 22.00
N ARG A 310 -5.14 20.78 21.98
CA ARG A 310 -5.12 19.70 20.99
C ARG A 310 -6.50 19.05 21.06
N THR A 311 -7.32 19.32 20.06
CA THR A 311 -8.60 18.65 19.83
C THR A 311 -8.36 17.16 19.91
N VAL A 312 -8.94 16.51 20.92
CA VAL A 312 -8.92 15.06 21.04
C VAL A 312 -9.43 14.48 19.71
N ALA A 313 -8.65 13.61 19.08
CA ALA A 313 -9.05 12.98 17.83
C ALA A 313 -10.38 12.23 18.04
N LYS A 314 -11.36 12.48 17.18
CA LYS A 314 -12.70 11.88 17.29
C LYS A 314 -12.71 10.49 16.63
N PRO A 315 -13.40 9.48 17.20
CA PRO A 315 -13.55 8.18 16.57
C PRO A 315 -14.05 8.28 15.12
N ILE A 316 -13.47 7.47 14.22
CA ILE A 316 -13.90 7.38 12.83
C ILE A 316 -15.16 6.53 12.80
N THR A 317 -16.31 7.20 12.75
CA THR A 317 -17.64 6.55 12.71
C THR A 317 -18.33 6.89 11.40
N LYS A 318 -19.30 6.07 11.00
CA LYS A 318 -20.19 6.34 9.86
C LYS A 318 -20.80 7.74 9.92
N ALA A 319 -21.35 8.12 11.07
CA ALA A 319 -21.94 9.44 11.28
C ALA A 319 -20.94 10.59 11.06
N ARG A 320 -19.71 10.42 11.55
CA ARG A 320 -18.63 11.40 11.36
C ARG A 320 -18.27 11.56 9.89
N ILE A 321 -18.06 10.46 9.17
CA ILE A 321 -17.69 10.47 7.74
C ILE A 321 -18.77 11.17 6.91
N ILE A 322 -20.05 10.83 7.14
CA ILE A 322 -21.18 11.46 6.45
C ILE A 322 -21.26 12.95 6.76
N GLN A 323 -21.07 13.33 8.03
CA GLN A 323 -21.08 14.74 8.45
C GLN A 323 -19.98 15.54 7.74
N GLU A 324 -18.74 15.07 7.81
CA GLU A 324 -17.58 15.75 7.24
C GLU A 324 -17.72 15.91 5.71
N ARG A 325 -18.20 14.87 5.02
CA ARG A 325 -18.50 14.94 3.58
C ARG A 325 -19.58 15.97 3.27
N ASN A 326 -20.70 15.96 3.99
CA ASN A 326 -21.81 16.87 3.75
C ASN A 326 -21.41 18.34 3.98
N GLU A 327 -20.61 18.59 5.02
CA GLU A 327 -20.02 19.90 5.29
C GLU A 327 -19.09 20.33 4.15
N GLN A 328 -18.25 19.42 3.64
CA GLN A 328 -17.34 19.70 2.53
C GLN A 328 -18.12 20.01 1.23
N TRP A 329 -19.10 19.20 0.86
CA TRP A 329 -19.93 19.46 -0.33
C TRP A 329 -20.71 20.77 -0.21
N LYS A 330 -21.14 21.14 1.01
CA LYS A 330 -21.76 22.44 1.26
C LYS A 330 -20.77 23.59 1.01
N LYS A 331 -19.51 23.45 1.44
CA LYS A 331 -18.46 24.45 1.16
C LYS A 331 -18.17 24.55 -0.33
N ASN A 332 -18.00 23.43 -1.02
CA ASN A 332 -17.75 23.39 -2.47
C ASN A 332 -18.85 24.12 -3.25
N ARG A 333 -20.12 23.82 -2.98
CA ARG A 333 -21.26 24.50 -3.60
C ARG A 333 -21.33 26.00 -3.29
N ALA A 334 -20.84 26.44 -2.14
CA ALA A 334 -20.80 27.85 -1.78
C ALA A 334 -19.71 28.64 -2.52
N LEU A 335 -18.67 27.94 -3.02
CA LEU A 335 -17.58 28.52 -3.81
C LEU A 335 -17.91 28.57 -5.31
N LEU A 336 -18.89 27.79 -5.77
CA LEU A 336 -19.35 27.88 -7.15
C LEU A 336 -19.97 29.26 -7.41
N PRO A 337 -19.74 29.85 -8.60
CA PRO A 337 -20.38 31.09 -8.96
C PRO A 337 -21.90 30.92 -8.85
N LYS A 338 -22.57 31.83 -8.13
CA LYS A 338 -24.03 31.84 -8.06
C LYS A 338 -24.55 31.98 -9.48
N SER A 339 -25.25 30.97 -9.98
CA SER A 339 -26.00 31.11 -11.23
C SER A 339 -26.98 32.28 -11.07
N GLU A 340 -27.02 33.20 -12.03
CA GLU A 340 -28.18 34.09 -12.16
C GLU A 340 -29.44 33.23 -12.19
N GLU A 341 -30.41 33.64 -11.39
CA GLU A 341 -31.57 32.85 -10.97
C GLU A 341 -32.28 32.13 -12.13
N ALA A 342 -32.17 30.80 -12.19
CA ALA A 342 -33.10 29.96 -12.95
C ALA A 342 -34.43 29.81 -12.19
N GLY A 343 -35.09 30.94 -11.93
CA GLY A 343 -36.44 31.00 -11.37
C GLY A 343 -37.39 31.56 -12.43
N VAL A 344 -38.27 30.73 -12.99
CA VAL A 344 -39.34 31.22 -13.85
C VAL A 344 -40.37 31.93 -12.98
N ARG A 345 -40.57 33.24 -13.20
CA ARG A 345 -41.67 33.99 -12.58
C ARG A 345 -42.98 33.63 -13.28
N VAL A 346 -43.90 33.01 -12.54
CA VAL A 346 -45.29 32.82 -13.00
C VAL A 346 -46.21 33.66 -12.11
N ARG A 347 -46.90 34.64 -12.70
CA ARG A 347 -47.87 35.53 -12.02
C ARG A 347 -47.33 36.21 -10.75
N GLY A 348 -46.11 36.75 -10.79
CA GLY A 348 -45.55 37.55 -9.70
C GLY A 348 -45.13 36.78 -8.44
N ARG A 349 -45.19 35.45 -8.46
CA ARG A 349 -44.59 34.59 -7.41
C ARG A 349 -43.37 33.87 -7.95
N TRP A 350 -42.30 33.88 -7.14
CA TRP A 350 -41.15 33.02 -7.35
C TRP A 350 -41.58 31.57 -7.17
N VAL A 351 -41.40 30.75 -8.20
CA VAL A 351 -41.55 29.31 -8.10
C VAL A 351 -40.15 28.74 -7.95
N SER A 352 -39.82 28.21 -6.78
CA SER A 352 -38.58 27.46 -6.58
C SER A 352 -38.60 26.25 -7.50
N THR A 353 -37.58 26.09 -8.33
CA THR A 353 -37.28 24.81 -9.00
C THR A 353 -37.26 23.72 -7.93
N PRO A 354 -37.82 22.51 -8.17
CA PRO A 354 -37.74 21.44 -7.20
C PRO A 354 -36.27 21.24 -6.86
N THR A 355 -35.89 21.53 -5.62
CA THR A 355 -34.56 21.18 -5.12
C THR A 355 -34.43 19.69 -5.39
N ARG A 356 -33.50 19.31 -6.26
CA ARG A 356 -33.21 17.90 -6.54
C ARG A 356 -32.78 17.31 -5.19
N ARG A 357 -33.74 16.73 -4.45
CA ARG A 357 -33.45 15.91 -3.29
C ARG A 357 -32.63 14.77 -3.86
N GLN A 358 -31.30 14.87 -3.71
CA GLN A 358 -30.43 13.71 -3.82
C GLN A 358 -31.11 12.63 -2.98
N SER A 359 -31.43 11.50 -3.59
CA SER A 359 -32.11 10.39 -2.94
C SER A 359 -31.48 10.14 -1.57
N ASP A 360 -32.29 10.09 -0.51
CA ASP A 360 -31.82 9.93 0.87
C ASP A 360 -30.83 8.75 1.05
N SER A 361 -30.83 7.77 0.13
CA SER A 361 -29.90 6.62 0.12
C SER A 361 -28.42 6.98 -0.07
N THR A 362 -28.05 7.89 -0.98
CA THR A 362 -26.63 8.24 -1.21
C THR A 362 -26.06 9.15 -0.12
N SER A 363 -26.94 9.79 0.65
CA SER A 363 -26.54 10.63 1.78
C SER A 363 -26.10 9.83 3.02
N GLN A 364 -26.47 8.55 3.10
CA GLN A 364 -26.18 7.65 4.23
C GLN A 364 -25.09 6.61 3.94
N ASP A 365 -24.63 6.53 2.69
CA ASP A 365 -23.56 5.62 2.27
C ASP A 365 -22.20 6.20 2.67
N VAL A 366 -21.30 5.36 3.18
CA VAL A 366 -19.91 5.74 3.53
C VAL A 366 -18.93 5.50 2.37
N GLY A 367 -19.32 4.69 1.39
CA GLY A 367 -18.49 4.25 0.28
C GLY A 367 -17.63 3.02 0.63
N SER A 368 -17.13 2.35 -0.42
CA SER A 368 -16.38 1.09 -0.32
C SER A 368 -15.12 1.16 0.55
N ALA A 369 -14.61 2.37 0.82
CA ALA A 369 -13.45 2.55 1.67
C ALA A 369 -13.73 2.37 3.17
N PHE A 370 -15.00 2.37 3.59
CA PHE A 370 -15.41 2.43 4.99
C PHE A 370 -16.54 1.45 5.38
N ASP A 371 -17.08 0.70 4.41
CA ASP A 371 -18.23 -0.20 4.58
C ASP A 371 -17.83 -1.67 4.80
N GLY A 372 -16.52 -1.99 4.74
CA GLY A 372 -16.00 -3.36 4.86
C GLY A 372 -16.14 -4.21 3.61
N SER A 373 -16.64 -3.68 2.49
CA SER A 373 -16.81 -4.43 1.21
C SER A 373 -15.50 -4.96 0.64
N GLN A 374 -14.37 -4.38 1.02
CA GLN A 374 -13.03 -4.85 0.63
C GLN A 374 -12.56 -6.07 1.45
N GLY A 375 -13.31 -6.45 2.49
CA GLY A 375 -12.91 -7.53 3.40
C GLY A 375 -11.84 -7.11 4.40
N VAL A 376 -11.62 -5.81 4.59
CA VAL A 376 -10.52 -5.27 5.41
C VAL A 376 -11.08 -4.26 6.40
N ASP A 377 -10.55 -4.31 7.62
CA ASP A 377 -10.80 -3.32 8.65
C ASP A 377 -9.48 -2.88 9.28
N SER A 378 -8.76 -1.98 8.59
CA SER A 378 -7.44 -1.52 9.01
C SER A 378 -7.43 -0.83 10.36
N GLN A 379 -8.56 -0.30 10.83
CA GLN A 379 -8.68 0.22 12.19
C GLN A 379 -8.58 -0.92 13.22
N ASP A 380 -9.20 -2.05 12.95
CA ASP A 380 -9.18 -3.22 13.82
C ASP A 380 -7.81 -3.92 13.77
N ILE A 381 -7.25 -4.08 12.58
CA ILE A 381 -5.89 -4.63 12.38
C ILE A 381 -4.85 -3.80 13.15
N LEU A 382 -4.95 -2.47 13.14
CA LEU A 382 -4.05 -1.60 13.89
C LEU A 382 -4.15 -1.79 15.42
N GLY A 383 -5.29 -2.31 15.90
CA GLY A 383 -5.50 -2.67 17.30
C GLY A 383 -4.73 -3.90 17.77
N ILE A 384 -4.25 -4.75 16.84
CA ILE A 384 -3.44 -5.94 17.15
C ILE A 384 -2.15 -5.50 17.86
N PRO A 385 -1.80 -6.04 19.04
CA PRO A 385 -0.63 -5.60 19.81
C PRO A 385 0.69 -5.67 19.02
N GLU A 386 0.87 -6.73 18.24
CA GLU A 386 2.08 -7.02 17.47
C GLU A 386 2.21 -6.18 16.19
N ILE A 387 1.13 -5.54 15.71
CA ILE A 387 1.21 -4.59 14.59
C ILE A 387 1.81 -3.27 15.10
N GLY A 388 3.03 -2.96 14.69
CA GLY A 388 3.80 -1.80 15.13
C GLY A 388 3.30 -0.47 14.55
N PHE A 389 2.77 -0.50 13.33
CA PHE A 389 2.18 0.67 12.66
C PHE A 389 1.14 0.26 11.61
N GLY A 390 0.26 1.19 11.25
CA GLY A 390 -0.75 0.98 10.21
C GLY A 390 -0.21 1.31 8.84
N SER A 391 -0.63 0.56 7.82
CA SER A 391 -0.36 0.86 6.42
C SER A 391 -1.63 1.32 5.71
N PHE A 392 -1.49 2.17 4.70
CA PHE A 392 -2.53 2.43 3.73
C PHE A 392 -1.94 2.78 2.35
N GLN A 393 -2.75 2.75 1.30
CA GLN A 393 -2.33 3.14 -0.05
C GLN A 393 -3.33 4.12 -0.68
N LEU A 394 -2.96 4.72 -1.82
CA LEU A 394 -3.81 5.64 -2.58
C LEU A 394 -3.59 5.48 -4.09
N PHE A 395 -4.50 4.76 -4.73
CA PHE A 395 -4.55 4.53 -6.19
C PHE A 395 -5.97 4.80 -6.72
N PRO A 396 -6.32 6.08 -6.98
CA PRO A 396 -7.68 6.46 -7.39
C PRO A 396 -8.12 5.88 -8.74
N ASP A 397 -7.18 5.49 -9.60
CA ASP A 397 -7.46 4.84 -10.89
C ASP A 397 -8.04 3.42 -10.73
N GLN A 398 -7.88 2.83 -9.54
CA GLN A 398 -8.25 1.45 -9.24
C GLN A 398 -9.29 1.33 -8.12
N ASN A 399 -9.39 2.33 -7.24
CA ASN A 399 -10.20 2.25 -6.03
C ASN A 399 -10.94 3.56 -5.75
N SER A 400 -12.11 3.46 -5.12
CA SER A 400 -12.84 4.62 -4.59
C SER A 400 -12.51 4.83 -3.11
N TYR A 401 -12.11 6.05 -2.76
CA TYR A 401 -11.76 6.48 -1.39
C TYR A 401 -12.84 7.38 -0.77
N GLY A 402 -13.95 7.57 -1.47
CA GLY A 402 -15.04 8.46 -1.07
C GLY A 402 -16.04 8.64 -2.22
N LEU A 403 -17.23 9.14 -1.88
CA LEU A 403 -18.22 9.48 -2.90
C LEU A 403 -17.87 10.82 -3.55
N ASP A 404 -17.96 10.86 -4.87
CA ASP A 404 -17.73 12.08 -5.65
C ASP A 404 -18.78 13.15 -5.35
N ASP A 405 -18.29 14.38 -5.20
CA ASP A 405 -19.12 15.57 -5.21
C ASP A 405 -19.58 15.82 -6.66
N PRO A 406 -20.89 15.69 -6.98
CA PRO A 406 -21.38 15.90 -8.34
C PRO A 406 -21.23 17.36 -8.81
N SER A 407 -20.86 18.27 -7.91
CA SER A 407 -20.61 19.67 -8.23
C SER A 407 -19.15 19.97 -8.59
N LEU A 408 -18.25 18.98 -8.47
CA LEU A 408 -16.83 19.10 -8.81
C LEU A 408 -16.48 18.39 -10.13
N PRO A 409 -15.50 18.90 -10.89
CA PRO A 409 -14.87 18.15 -11.97
C PRO A 409 -14.19 16.86 -11.48
N ALA A 410 -13.99 15.90 -12.39
CA ALA A 410 -13.42 14.58 -12.07
C ALA A 410 -12.06 14.66 -11.33
N PHE A 411 -11.10 15.42 -11.85
CA PHE A 411 -9.80 15.58 -11.20
C PHE A 411 -9.90 16.19 -9.80
N ASN A 412 -10.80 17.16 -9.60
CA ASN A 412 -11.02 17.77 -8.28
C ASN A 412 -11.59 16.75 -7.29
N ASN A 413 -12.47 15.84 -7.74
CA ASN A 413 -12.91 14.72 -6.92
C ASN A 413 -11.76 13.77 -6.58
N THR A 414 -10.94 13.37 -7.55
CA THR A 414 -9.74 12.54 -7.33
C THR A 414 -8.81 13.16 -6.28
N LEU A 415 -8.48 14.44 -6.44
CA LEU A 415 -7.62 15.18 -5.53
C LEU A 415 -8.23 15.25 -4.12
N GLN A 416 -9.49 15.68 -4.01
CA GLN A 416 -10.16 15.89 -2.73
C GLN A 416 -10.40 14.58 -1.97
N ASN A 417 -10.78 13.50 -2.67
CA ASN A 417 -10.94 12.20 -2.04
C ASN A 417 -9.61 11.66 -1.51
N GLY A 418 -8.51 11.83 -2.26
CA GLY A 418 -7.17 11.48 -1.78
C GLY A 418 -6.73 12.29 -0.55
N LEU A 419 -6.99 13.60 -0.53
CA LEU A 419 -6.70 14.46 0.63
C LEU A 419 -7.49 14.04 1.88
N ASN A 420 -8.78 13.76 1.72
CA ASN A 420 -9.64 13.29 2.81
C ASN A 420 -9.19 11.93 3.33
N TRP A 421 -8.82 11.02 2.42
CA TRP A 421 -8.31 9.69 2.77
C TRP A 421 -7.05 9.77 3.62
N ILE A 422 -6.02 10.48 3.14
CA ILE A 422 -4.75 10.68 3.84
C ILE A 422 -4.98 11.31 5.21
N THR A 423 -5.81 12.36 5.29
CA THR A 423 -6.11 13.04 6.55
C THR A 423 -6.81 12.12 7.55
N THR A 424 -7.74 11.28 7.07
CA THR A 424 -8.45 10.30 7.91
C THR A 424 -7.49 9.26 8.48
N GLN A 425 -6.52 8.79 7.68
CA GLN A 425 -5.50 7.85 8.12
C GLN A 425 -4.55 8.49 9.15
N GLY A 426 -4.10 9.73 8.93
CA GLY A 426 -3.30 10.47 9.92
C GLY A 426 -4.01 10.64 11.28
N GLN A 427 -5.33 10.86 11.26
CA GLN A 427 -6.13 10.89 12.49
C GLN A 427 -6.24 9.52 13.17
N LEU A 428 -6.32 8.44 12.38
CA LEU A 428 -6.28 7.07 12.92
C LEU A 428 -4.98 6.82 13.69
N ALA A 429 -3.84 7.33 13.22
CA ALA A 429 -2.56 7.23 13.93
C ALA A 429 -2.64 7.81 15.36
N THR A 430 -3.28 8.98 15.49
CA THR A 430 -3.50 9.63 16.78
C THR A 430 -4.46 8.83 17.66
N LEU A 431 -5.54 8.32 17.09
CA LEU A 431 -6.53 7.51 17.81
C LEU A 431 -5.95 6.19 18.34
N ALA A 432 -5.16 5.51 17.52
CA ALA A 432 -4.55 4.24 17.87
C ALA A 432 -3.28 4.40 18.72
N ASN A 433 -2.75 5.62 18.83
CA ASN A 433 -1.45 5.88 19.45
C ASN A 433 -0.33 5.00 18.86
N LYS A 434 -0.39 4.83 17.54
CA LYS A 434 0.56 4.08 16.70
C LYS A 434 0.76 4.86 15.40
N PRO A 435 1.95 4.84 14.78
CA PRO A 435 2.15 5.53 13.52
C PRO A 435 1.30 4.90 12.41
N VAL A 436 1.10 5.65 11.34
CA VAL A 436 0.62 5.11 10.06
C VAL A 436 1.55 5.57 8.94
N SER A 437 1.65 4.76 7.89
CA SER A 437 2.42 5.06 6.69
C SER A 437 1.58 4.85 5.44
N LEU A 438 1.65 5.81 4.52
CA LEU A 438 1.20 5.64 3.14
C LEU A 438 2.26 4.82 2.41
N VAL A 439 2.04 3.52 2.24
CA VAL A 439 3.05 2.58 1.72
C VAL A 439 3.05 2.48 0.18
N GLY A 440 2.16 3.22 -0.47
CA GLY A 440 2.12 3.37 -1.92
C GLY A 440 1.06 4.39 -2.34
N PHE A 441 1.44 5.33 -3.20
CA PHE A 441 0.46 6.16 -3.91
C PHE A 441 0.89 6.37 -5.35
N GLY A 442 -0.08 6.45 -6.25
CA GLY A 442 0.16 6.64 -7.66
C GLY A 442 -1.09 7.17 -8.37
N LEU A 443 -0.86 7.85 -9.48
CA LEU A 443 -1.94 8.32 -10.36
C LEU A 443 -1.51 8.17 -11.81
N VAL A 444 -2.28 7.43 -12.61
CA VAL A 444 -1.92 7.12 -14.00
C VAL A 444 -2.00 8.37 -14.86
N THR A 445 -0.93 8.69 -15.58
CA THR A 445 -0.93 9.79 -16.56
C THR A 445 -1.47 9.32 -17.91
N GLN A 446 -1.92 10.26 -18.73
CA GLN A 446 -2.33 9.98 -20.11
C GLN A 446 -1.21 9.34 -20.94
N ALA A 447 0.05 9.70 -20.66
CA ALA A 447 1.22 9.11 -21.30
C ALA A 447 1.43 7.64 -20.88
N ASN A 448 1.15 7.31 -19.62
CA ASN A 448 1.28 5.94 -19.10
C ASN A 448 0.02 5.09 -19.24
N ALA A 449 -1.12 5.66 -19.65
CA ALA A 449 -2.37 4.94 -19.83
C ALA A 449 -2.21 3.66 -20.69
N PRO A 450 -1.47 3.68 -21.83
CA PRO A 450 -1.26 2.46 -22.63
C PRO A 450 -0.53 1.34 -21.88
N SER A 451 0.37 1.67 -20.96
CA SER A 451 1.15 0.69 -20.19
C SER A 451 0.41 0.19 -18.95
N PHE A 452 -0.64 0.89 -18.52
CA PHE A 452 -1.36 0.64 -17.28
C PHE A 452 -2.04 -0.73 -17.25
N VAL A 453 -1.75 -1.49 -16.20
CA VAL A 453 -2.38 -2.77 -15.91
C VAL A 453 -2.91 -2.75 -14.48
N PRO A 454 -4.23 -2.88 -14.27
CA PRO A 454 -4.79 -3.02 -12.93
C PRO A 454 -4.19 -4.19 -12.17
N PHE A 455 -4.05 -4.08 -10.85
CA PHE A 455 -3.38 -5.11 -10.04
C PHE A 455 -4.02 -6.50 -10.12
N ASN A 456 -5.33 -6.59 -10.43
CA ASN A 456 -6.02 -7.87 -10.64
C ASN A 456 -6.19 -8.26 -12.12
N SER A 457 -5.29 -7.79 -13.00
CA SER A 457 -5.34 -8.04 -14.43
C SER A 457 -3.95 -8.35 -14.98
N THR A 458 -3.91 -9.07 -16.11
CA THR A 458 -2.72 -9.20 -16.96
C THR A 458 -2.82 -8.36 -18.23
N ILE A 459 -3.98 -7.71 -18.44
CA ILE A 459 -4.33 -6.97 -19.66
C ILE A 459 -4.18 -5.48 -19.39
N ALA A 460 -3.54 -4.77 -20.34
CA ALA A 460 -3.50 -3.32 -20.40
C ALA A 460 -4.71 -2.78 -21.18
N PRO A 461 -5.79 -2.33 -20.50
CA PRO A 461 -7.07 -2.04 -21.16
C PRO A 461 -7.05 -0.80 -22.06
N PHE A 462 -6.02 0.05 -21.94
CA PHE A 462 -5.87 1.28 -22.72
C PHE A 462 -4.70 1.23 -23.72
N ALA A 463 -4.09 0.06 -23.91
CA ALA A 463 -3.06 -0.14 -24.93
C ALA A 463 -3.66 0.04 -26.34
N ASN A 464 -2.90 0.66 -27.25
CA ASN A 464 -3.34 0.83 -28.63
C ASN A 464 -3.30 -0.53 -29.35
N VAL A 465 -4.46 -1.13 -29.62
CA VAL A 465 -4.52 -2.39 -30.36
C VAL A 465 -4.16 -2.13 -31.83
N SER A 466 -2.92 -2.45 -32.23
CA SER A 466 -2.54 -2.51 -33.64
C SER A 466 -3.33 -3.65 -34.30
N THR A 467 -4.25 -3.30 -35.21
CA THR A 467 -5.04 -4.26 -35.97
C THR A 467 -4.15 -5.01 -36.97
N THR A 468 -3.49 -6.08 -36.51
CA THR A 468 -2.81 -7.05 -37.37
C THR A 468 -3.21 -8.49 -37.02
N ALA A 469 -4.49 -8.70 -36.66
CA ALA A 469 -5.09 -10.03 -36.69
C ALA A 469 -5.89 -10.18 -38.00
N THR A 470 -5.25 -10.87 -38.95
CA THR A 470 -5.81 -11.65 -40.06
C THR A 470 -7.27 -11.38 -40.46
N LYS A 471 -7.45 -10.91 -41.69
CA LYS A 471 -8.70 -10.99 -42.46
C LYS A 471 -9.22 -12.44 -42.46
N SER A 472 -10.10 -12.76 -41.53
CA SER A 472 -11.01 -13.90 -41.61
C SER A 472 -12.39 -13.32 -41.86
N SER A 473 -12.85 -13.46 -43.10
CA SER A 473 -14.19 -13.09 -43.53
C SER A 473 -15.21 -13.96 -42.82
N THR A 474 -15.99 -13.38 -41.92
CA THR A 474 -17.37 -13.82 -41.70
C THR A 474 -18.18 -12.64 -41.19
N SER A 475 -19.10 -12.20 -42.02
CA SER A 475 -20.05 -11.13 -41.80
C SER A 475 -20.90 -11.38 -40.57
N SER A 476 -20.80 -10.52 -39.56
CA SER A 476 -21.94 -10.22 -38.70
C SER A 476 -22.02 -8.70 -38.54
N ASN A 477 -23.15 -8.18 -39.05
CA ASN A 477 -23.50 -6.77 -38.98
C ASN A 477 -23.74 -6.38 -37.52
N THR A 478 -22.81 -5.64 -36.94
CA THR A 478 -23.11 -4.73 -35.84
C THR A 478 -22.73 -3.33 -36.30
N THR A 479 -23.77 -2.53 -36.53
CA THR A 479 -23.73 -1.11 -36.83
C THR A 479 -22.75 -0.37 -35.92
N ALA A 480 -21.67 0.12 -36.51
CA ALA A 480 -20.84 1.16 -35.90
C ALA A 480 -21.72 2.40 -35.71
N SER A 481 -22.14 2.65 -34.47
CA SER A 481 -22.69 3.95 -34.10
C SER A 481 -21.53 4.95 -34.09
N THR A 482 -21.48 5.81 -35.10
CA THR A 482 -20.76 7.08 -35.07
C THR A 482 -21.40 7.96 -33.99
N ALA A 483 -21.00 7.73 -32.74
CA ALA A 483 -21.28 8.64 -31.65
C ALA A 483 -20.16 9.67 -31.59
N ASN A 484 -20.49 10.93 -31.85
CA ASN A 484 -19.70 12.07 -31.39
C ASN A 484 -19.56 11.96 -29.87
N SER A 485 -18.42 11.46 -29.41
CA SER A 485 -18.12 11.27 -28.00
C SER A 485 -16.89 12.11 -27.66
N THR A 486 -17.10 13.20 -26.95
CA THR A 486 -16.10 13.89 -26.13
C THR A 486 -15.64 12.99 -24.98
N THR A 487 -15.14 11.79 -25.28
CA THR A 487 -14.54 10.88 -24.29
C THR A 487 -13.21 11.46 -23.86
N GLN A 488 -13.16 11.95 -22.63
CA GLN A 488 -11.92 12.31 -21.95
C GLN A 488 -10.98 11.09 -21.98
N SER A 489 -9.73 11.29 -22.36
CA SER A 489 -8.69 10.26 -22.31
C SER A 489 -8.53 9.73 -20.89
N PHE A 490 -8.30 8.41 -20.74
CA PHE A 490 -7.98 7.81 -19.46
C PHE A 490 -6.67 8.37 -18.89
N GLY A 491 -6.61 8.49 -17.56
CA GLY A 491 -5.49 9.09 -16.87
C GLY A 491 -5.54 10.62 -16.80
N VAL A 492 -4.69 11.17 -15.95
CA VAL A 492 -4.56 12.61 -15.73
C VAL A 492 -3.44 13.21 -16.57
N THR A 493 -3.40 14.53 -16.69
CA THR A 493 -2.21 15.20 -17.25
C THR A 493 -1.03 15.13 -16.26
N ASP A 494 0.20 15.25 -16.75
CA ASP A 494 1.38 15.27 -15.86
C ASP A 494 1.32 16.42 -14.84
N SER A 495 0.77 17.57 -15.23
CA SER A 495 0.54 18.71 -14.31
C SER A 495 -0.49 18.38 -13.21
N GLN A 496 -1.53 17.63 -13.56
CA GLN A 496 -2.51 17.14 -12.59
C GLN A 496 -1.89 16.11 -11.64
N GLN A 497 -1.06 15.19 -12.14
CA GLN A 497 -0.31 14.25 -11.31
C GLN A 497 0.63 14.99 -10.34
N ALA A 498 1.41 15.95 -10.84
CA ALA A 498 2.30 16.79 -10.03
C ALA A 498 1.52 17.53 -8.92
N THR A 499 0.36 18.11 -9.27
CA THR A 499 -0.52 18.79 -8.32
C THR A 499 -1.03 17.83 -7.24
N ALA A 500 -1.46 16.63 -7.64
CA ALA A 500 -1.94 15.61 -6.72
C ALA A 500 -0.83 15.13 -5.77
N TYR A 501 0.35 14.81 -6.30
CA TYR A 501 1.48 14.30 -5.52
C TYR A 501 1.94 15.34 -4.50
N SER A 502 2.15 16.60 -4.91
CA SER A 502 2.52 17.66 -3.98
C SER A 502 1.46 17.86 -2.89
N SER A 503 0.18 17.87 -3.26
CA SER A 503 -0.92 18.07 -2.30
C SER A 503 -1.05 16.91 -1.31
N TRP A 504 -0.92 15.67 -1.78
CA TRP A 504 -1.03 14.46 -0.97
C TRP A 504 0.16 14.31 -0.01
N LEU A 505 1.38 14.58 -0.47
CA LEU A 505 2.56 14.61 0.41
C LEU A 505 2.41 15.65 1.51
N ASN A 506 2.01 16.88 1.16
CA ASN A 506 1.77 17.95 2.14
C ASN A 506 0.66 17.60 3.13
N ALA A 507 -0.43 16.97 2.66
CA ALA A 507 -1.50 16.49 3.53
C ALA A 507 -1.01 15.40 4.48
N GLY A 508 -0.17 14.47 4.00
CA GLY A 508 0.44 13.44 4.83
C GLY A 508 1.29 14.02 5.96
N ILE A 509 2.23 14.91 5.60
CA ILE A 509 3.12 15.59 6.54
C ILE A 509 2.30 16.36 7.60
N SER A 510 1.30 17.13 7.17
CA SER A 510 0.51 17.98 8.07
C SER A 510 -0.52 17.22 8.92
N SER A 511 -0.96 16.04 8.49
CA SER A 511 -1.94 15.21 9.21
C SER A 511 -1.31 14.17 10.16
N GLY A 512 0.02 14.09 10.21
CA GLY A 512 0.74 13.17 11.10
C GLY A 512 0.97 11.78 10.52
N VAL A 513 0.95 11.63 9.19
CA VAL A 513 1.45 10.43 8.52
C VAL A 513 2.97 10.48 8.51
N SER A 514 3.63 9.53 9.17
CA SER A 514 5.08 9.58 9.42
C SER A 514 5.93 8.86 8.37
N GLY A 515 5.32 8.19 7.40
CA GLY A 515 6.02 7.58 6.26
C GLY A 515 5.21 7.68 4.99
N LEU A 516 5.78 8.24 3.92
CA LEU A 516 5.09 8.50 2.66
C LEU A 516 5.88 7.89 1.49
N VAL A 517 5.35 6.83 0.87
CA VAL A 517 6.05 6.03 -0.14
C VAL A 517 5.37 6.22 -1.50
N GLN A 518 6.11 6.79 -2.45
CA GLN A 518 5.66 6.92 -3.84
C GLN A 518 5.69 5.57 -4.55
N TYR A 519 4.69 5.31 -5.40
CA TYR A 519 4.65 4.17 -6.30
C TYR A 519 4.76 4.66 -7.75
N GLN A 520 5.80 4.32 -8.50
CA GLN A 520 7.00 3.57 -8.11
C GLN A 520 8.29 4.23 -8.60
N TRP A 521 9.44 3.78 -8.09
CA TRP A 521 10.75 4.13 -8.62
C TRP A 521 10.85 3.67 -10.06
N SER A 522 11.32 4.56 -10.93
CA SER A 522 11.52 4.28 -12.35
C SER A 522 12.96 4.60 -12.72
N GLN A 523 13.58 3.76 -13.55
CA GLN A 523 14.98 3.91 -13.90
C GLN A 523 15.29 3.21 -15.23
N GLY A 524 15.94 3.93 -16.13
CA GLY A 524 16.62 3.37 -17.31
C GLY A 524 18.05 2.92 -17.02
N ASN A 525 18.81 2.59 -18.06
CA ASN A 525 20.22 2.18 -17.95
C ASN A 525 20.46 0.93 -17.09
N LEU A 526 19.49 0.02 -17.04
CA LEU A 526 19.62 -1.27 -16.37
C LEU A 526 20.22 -2.31 -17.32
N THR A 527 20.94 -3.29 -16.76
CA THR A 527 21.50 -4.38 -17.58
C THR A 527 20.39 -5.27 -18.10
N ALA A 528 20.18 -5.24 -19.41
CA ALA A 528 19.13 -6.03 -20.05
C ALA A 528 19.60 -7.46 -20.37
N ALA A 529 18.72 -8.43 -20.16
CA ALA A 529 18.93 -9.84 -20.51
C ALA A 529 17.64 -10.45 -21.05
N ALA A 530 17.76 -11.29 -22.09
CA ALA A 530 16.61 -11.95 -22.70
C ALA A 530 15.82 -12.78 -21.67
N ASN A 531 14.49 -12.77 -21.79
CA ASN A 531 13.54 -13.48 -20.92
C ASN A 531 13.53 -13.04 -19.44
N THR A 532 14.27 -12.00 -19.08
CA THR A 532 14.27 -11.45 -17.72
C THR A 532 13.35 -10.25 -17.59
N THR A 533 13.06 -9.85 -16.35
CA THR A 533 12.27 -8.66 -16.01
C THR A 533 12.77 -7.39 -16.71
N ILE A 534 14.09 -7.29 -16.89
CA ILE A 534 14.75 -6.21 -17.63
C ILE A 534 15.18 -6.77 -19.00
N SER A 535 14.31 -6.70 -20.00
CA SER A 535 14.57 -7.24 -21.36
C SER A 535 15.10 -6.16 -22.31
N THR A 536 15.93 -6.54 -23.30
CA THR A 536 16.54 -5.65 -24.31
C THR A 536 15.55 -5.08 -25.33
N SER A 537 14.31 -5.53 -25.24
CA SER A 537 13.18 -5.11 -26.04
C SER A 537 11.98 -5.85 -25.46
N THR A 538 11.22 -5.21 -24.58
CA THR A 538 9.79 -5.45 -24.73
C THR A 538 9.48 -4.84 -26.10
N ASN A 539 9.11 -5.65 -27.08
CA ASN A 539 8.24 -5.12 -28.11
C ASN A 539 7.04 -4.56 -27.34
N ASP A 540 7.09 -3.27 -27.04
CA ASP A 540 5.92 -2.46 -26.86
C ASP A 540 5.32 -2.35 -28.26
N ASP A 541 4.85 -3.49 -28.81
CA ASP A 541 4.20 -3.61 -30.12
C ASP A 541 2.78 -2.99 -30.06
N THR A 542 2.62 -1.93 -29.27
CA THR A 542 1.46 -1.04 -29.25
C THR A 542 1.85 0.44 -29.30
N THR A 543 3.12 0.80 -29.10
CA THR A 543 3.60 2.18 -29.29
C THR A 543 4.64 2.18 -30.38
N GLY A 544 4.26 2.62 -31.59
CA GLY A 544 5.12 2.70 -32.77
C GLY A 544 6.29 3.70 -32.67
N GLU A 545 7.01 3.72 -31.55
CA GLU A 545 8.27 4.41 -31.39
C GLU A 545 9.39 3.37 -31.30
N SER A 546 10.12 3.24 -32.40
CA SER A 546 11.40 2.55 -32.42
C SER A 546 12.40 3.36 -31.59
N SER A 547 12.72 2.91 -30.38
CA SER A 547 13.88 3.42 -29.67
C SER A 547 15.16 2.79 -30.23
N ASN A 548 16.13 3.66 -30.49
CA ASN A 548 17.42 3.31 -31.07
C ASN A 548 18.14 2.21 -30.28
N GLN A 549 18.87 1.36 -31.01
CA GLN A 549 19.75 0.30 -30.51
C GLN A 549 20.79 0.83 -29.50
N ASN A 550 20.39 0.95 -28.23
CA ASN A 550 21.27 1.09 -27.08
C ASN A 550 20.89 -0.02 -26.09
N THR A 551 21.87 -0.81 -25.67
CA THR A 551 21.75 -2.10 -24.98
C THR A 551 21.24 -2.02 -23.52
N THR A 552 20.57 -0.94 -23.15
CA THR A 552 20.13 -0.65 -21.77
C THR A 552 18.63 -0.86 -21.60
N GLY A 553 18.24 -1.62 -20.59
CA GLY A 553 16.84 -1.86 -20.23
C GLY A 553 16.28 -0.81 -19.27
N GLU A 554 14.97 -0.87 -19.10
CA GLU A 554 14.19 -0.01 -18.21
C GLU A 554 13.53 -0.83 -17.10
N SER A 555 13.29 -0.18 -15.96
CA SER A 555 12.52 -0.78 -14.87
C SER A 555 11.09 -1.09 -15.34
N PRO A 556 10.43 -2.11 -14.79
CA PRO A 556 9.07 -2.46 -15.19
C PRO A 556 8.06 -1.32 -15.01
N ASN A 557 7.09 -1.25 -15.92
CA ASN A 557 6.02 -0.24 -15.90
C ASN A 557 4.64 -0.91 -15.94
N ASP A 558 3.92 -0.83 -14.82
CA ASP A 558 2.52 -1.24 -14.68
C ASP A 558 1.52 -0.06 -14.83
N GLY A 559 1.98 1.08 -15.36
CA GLY A 559 1.22 2.31 -15.60
C GLY A 559 1.52 3.45 -14.63
N TYR A 560 2.36 3.20 -13.62
CA TYR A 560 2.76 4.18 -12.63
C TYR A 560 4.21 4.62 -12.74
N SER A 561 4.92 4.21 -13.80
CA SER A 561 6.26 4.72 -14.07
C SER A 561 6.24 6.23 -14.22
N ILE A 562 7.24 6.89 -13.67
CA ILE A 562 7.44 8.33 -13.82
C ILE A 562 8.48 8.66 -14.90
N GLN A 563 9.08 7.63 -15.53
CA GLN A 563 10.14 7.81 -16.51
C GLN A 563 9.67 8.66 -17.71
N GLY A 564 10.53 9.56 -18.18
CA GLY A 564 10.23 10.47 -19.29
C GLY A 564 9.83 11.87 -18.82
N VAL A 565 8.86 12.50 -19.48
CA VAL A 565 8.55 13.94 -19.33
C VAL A 565 8.16 14.34 -17.90
N GLY A 566 7.55 13.43 -17.13
CA GLY A 566 7.13 13.67 -15.75
C GLY A 566 8.21 13.47 -14.69
N GLU A 567 9.34 12.84 -15.04
CA GLU A 567 10.31 12.30 -14.07
C GLU A 567 10.93 13.38 -13.20
N ASP A 568 11.54 14.39 -13.82
CA ASP A 568 12.21 15.50 -13.13
C ASP A 568 11.24 16.26 -12.19
N THR A 569 9.99 16.41 -12.63
CA THR A 569 8.96 17.10 -11.83
C THR A 569 8.59 16.28 -10.60
N VAL A 570 8.36 14.98 -10.76
CA VAL A 570 8.03 14.11 -9.63
C VAL A 570 9.23 13.97 -8.68
N GLN A 571 10.44 13.78 -9.20
CA GLN A 571 11.65 13.72 -8.36
C GLN A 571 11.88 15.03 -7.60
N SER A 572 11.65 16.20 -8.22
CA SER A 572 11.70 17.49 -7.53
C SER A 572 10.66 17.61 -6.42
N ILE A 573 9.43 17.15 -6.65
CA ILE A 573 8.38 17.09 -5.62
C ILE A 573 8.79 16.20 -4.44
N LEU A 574 9.35 15.01 -4.72
CA LEU A 574 9.82 14.09 -3.69
C LEU A 574 10.98 14.69 -2.91
N GLN A 575 11.95 15.31 -3.57
CA GLN A 575 13.08 15.98 -2.92
C GLN A 575 12.63 17.14 -2.03
N GLY A 576 11.64 17.93 -2.47
CA GLY A 576 11.03 18.98 -1.64
C GLY A 576 10.31 18.42 -0.41
N ALA A 577 9.64 17.27 -0.55
CA ALA A 577 9.02 16.57 0.57
C ALA A 577 10.06 15.99 1.55
N VAL A 578 11.17 15.44 1.06
CA VAL A 578 12.30 14.97 1.88
C VAL A 578 12.82 16.11 2.76
N GLN A 579 13.05 17.29 2.18
CA GLN A 579 13.50 18.48 2.92
C GLN A 579 12.49 18.97 3.97
N SER A 580 11.20 18.61 3.82
CA SER A 580 10.14 19.03 4.73
C SER A 580 9.98 18.09 5.94
N VAL A 581 10.53 16.87 5.88
CA VAL A 581 10.47 15.87 6.97
C VAL A 581 11.81 15.64 7.67
N GLY A 582 12.92 16.00 7.03
CA GLY A 582 14.30 15.81 7.51
C GLY A 582 14.82 16.85 8.49
#